data_AF-A0A9E5DXA9-F1
#
_entry.id   AF-A0A9E5DXA9-F1
#
_cell.length_a   1.000
_cell.length_b   1.000
_cell.length_c   1.000
_cell.angle_alpha   90.00
_cell.angle_beta   90.00
_cell.angle_gamma   90.00
#
_symmetry.space_group_name_H-M   'P 1'
#
loop_
_entity.id
_entity.type
_entity.pdbx_description
1 polymer ?
#
loop_
_entity_poly.entity_id
_entity_poly.type
_entity_poly.pdbx_seq_one_letter_code
_entity_poly.pdbx_strand_id
1 'polypeptide(L)'
;MISKATTLQQFFEELPDDRRVALQAVRETVLRNLPAGYEERMQDGGILYFVPHSLYPHGYHCDPKQPVPFVGIASQKNHMAVLHDLPLGHGK
;
A
#
# COMPACT_ATOMS: atom_id res chain seq x y z
N MET A 1 7.35 11.32 7.48
CA MET A 1 6.48 11.16 8.66
C MET A 1 5.52 10.08 8.28
N ILE A 2 5.22 9.14 9.17
CA ILE A 2 4.25 8.08 8.87
C ILE A 2 2.86 8.72 8.93
N SER A 3 2.06 8.55 7.87
CA SER A 3 0.69 9.06 7.79
C SER A 3 -0.18 8.42 8.87
N LYS A 4 -1.15 9.18 9.39
CA LYS A 4 -2.21 8.66 10.27
C LYS A 4 -3.55 8.49 9.55
N ALA A 5 -3.58 8.72 8.24
CA ALA A 5 -4.77 8.57 7.42
C ALA A 5 -5.30 7.13 7.49
N THR A 6 -6.61 6.99 7.62
CA THR A 6 -7.30 5.69 7.58
C THR A 6 -7.97 5.44 6.23
N THR A 7 -8.06 6.47 5.39
CA THR A 7 -8.60 6.39 4.03
C THR A 7 -7.62 6.95 3.01
N LEU A 8 -7.73 6.50 1.76
CA LEU A 8 -6.93 7.02 0.65
C LEU A 8 -7.15 8.52 0.44
N GLN A 9 -8.40 8.97 0.57
CA GLN A 9 -8.74 10.37 0.45
C GLN A 9 -7.96 11.21 1.47
N GLN A 10 -8.01 10.82 2.75
CA GLN A 10 -7.27 11.50 3.81
C GLN A 10 -5.76 11.51 3.52
N PHE A 11 -5.22 10.37 3.06
CA PHE A 11 -3.80 10.26 2.71
C PHE A 11 -3.40 11.26 1.62
N PHE A 12 -4.20 11.42 0.57
CA PHE A 12 -3.89 12.39 -0.47
C PHE A 12 -4.15 13.84 -0.02
N GLU A 13 -5.17 14.10 0.79
CA GLU A 13 -5.48 15.44 1.30
C GLU A 13 -4.36 15.99 2.20
N GLU A 14 -3.71 15.16 3.03
CA GLU A 14 -2.63 15.61 3.92
C GLU A 14 -1.28 15.85 3.23
N LEU A 15 -1.12 15.41 1.97
CA LEU A 15 0.14 15.56 1.25
C LEU A 15 0.32 16.99 0.71
N PRO A 16 1.57 17.51 0.72
CA PRO A 16 1.94 18.64 -0.12
C PRO A 16 1.62 18.38 -1.60
N ASP A 17 1.29 19.42 -2.36
CA ASP A 17 0.78 19.30 -3.72
C ASP A 17 1.72 18.53 -4.66
N ASP A 18 3.02 18.78 -4.57
CA ASP A 18 4.05 18.09 -5.37
C ASP A 18 4.04 16.57 -5.13
N ARG A 19 3.92 16.16 -3.86
CA ARG A 19 3.87 14.75 -3.47
C ARG A 19 2.55 14.11 -3.82
N ARG A 20 1.43 14.83 -3.67
CA ARG A 20 0.10 14.35 -4.07
C ARG A 20 0.09 14.00 -5.55
N VAL A 21 0.57 14.91 -6.40
CA VAL A 21 0.65 14.70 -7.85
C VAL A 21 1.54 13.50 -8.19
N ALA A 22 2.74 13.44 -7.62
CA ALA A 22 3.66 12.34 -7.89
C ALA A 22 3.11 10.98 -7.45
N LEU A 23 2.61 10.87 -6.22
CA LEU A 23 2.07 9.61 -5.69
C LEU A 23 0.78 9.18 -6.39
N GLN A 24 -0.04 10.13 -6.84
CA GLN A 24 -1.24 9.81 -7.63
C GLN A 24 -0.87 9.22 -9.00
N ALA A 25 0.14 9.77 -9.68
CA ALA A 25 0.64 9.21 -10.93
C ALA A 25 1.21 7.78 -10.74
N VAL A 26 1.92 7.53 -9.64
CA VAL A 26 2.42 6.19 -9.31
C VAL A 26 1.26 5.25 -8.99
N ARG A 27 0.27 5.67 -8.18
CA ARG A 27 -0.93 4.89 -7.87
C ARG A 27 -1.69 4.47 -9.13
N GLU A 28 -1.95 5.40 -10.04
CA GLU A 28 -2.61 5.11 -11.31
C GLU A 28 -1.82 4.10 -12.16
N THR A 29 -0.48 4.21 -12.14
CA THR A 29 0.39 3.27 -12.83
C THR A 29 0.32 1.88 -12.20
N VAL A 30 0.30 1.77 -10.87
CA VAL A 30 0.11 0.50 -10.18
C VAL A 30 -1.24 -0.10 -10.55
N LEU A 31 -2.35 0.63 -10.38
CA LEU A 31 -3.69 0.14 -10.65
C LEU A 31 -3.89 -0.31 -12.10
N ARG A 32 -3.26 0.36 -13.08
CA ARG A 32 -3.33 -0.02 -14.49
C ARG A 32 -2.63 -1.34 -14.80
N ASN A 33 -1.61 -1.69 -14.02
CA ASN A 33 -0.78 -2.88 -14.24
C ASN A 33 -1.06 -4.00 -13.23
N LEU A 34 -1.87 -3.75 -12.21
CA LEU A 34 -2.21 -4.73 -11.20
C LEU A 34 -3.25 -5.71 -11.76
N PRO A 35 -3.08 -7.03 -11.57
CA PRO A 35 -4.10 -7.99 -11.95
C PRO A 35 -5.44 -7.70 -11.25
N ALA A 36 -6.54 -8.02 -11.92
CA ALA A 36 -7.87 -7.86 -11.36
C ALA A 36 -8.02 -8.69 -10.06
N GLY A 37 -8.75 -8.12 -9.08
CA GLY A 37 -9.06 -8.77 -7.81
C GLY A 37 -8.06 -8.54 -6.68
N TYR A 38 -6.97 -7.80 -6.91
CA TYR A 38 -6.12 -7.31 -5.83
C TYR A 38 -6.84 -6.23 -5.01
N GLU A 39 -6.54 -6.16 -3.72
CA GLU A 39 -7.15 -5.21 -2.79
C GLU A 39 -6.21 -4.05 -2.50
N GLU A 40 -6.73 -2.82 -2.56
CA GLU A 40 -6.02 -1.59 -2.18
C GLU A 40 -6.55 -1.09 -0.83
N ARG A 41 -5.65 -0.86 0.13
CA ARG A 41 -6.02 -0.35 1.47
C ARG A 41 -4.93 0.51 2.09
N MET A 42 -5.33 1.33 3.06
CA MET A 42 -4.37 1.99 3.96
C MET A 42 -3.79 0.96 4.93
N GLN A 43 -2.46 0.95 5.06
CA GLN A 43 -1.76 0.17 6.09
C GLN A 43 -0.41 0.84 6.40
N ASP A 44 -0.04 0.88 7.68
CA ASP A 44 1.25 1.41 8.17
C ASP A 44 1.64 2.80 7.61
N GLY A 45 0.63 3.65 7.41
CA GLY A 45 0.79 5.02 6.92
C GLY A 45 1.13 5.15 5.43
N GLY A 46 0.87 4.11 4.65
CA GLY A 46 0.93 4.13 3.19
C GLY A 46 -0.29 3.45 2.55
N ILE A 47 -0.33 3.47 1.22
CA ILE A 47 -1.29 2.72 0.42
C ILE A 47 -0.63 1.42 -0.01
N LEU A 48 -1.21 0.29 0.35
CA LEU A 48 -0.68 -1.03 0.04
C LEU A 48 -1.70 -1.84 -0.76
N TYR A 49 -1.16 -2.73 -1.59
CA TYR A 49 -1.89 -3.62 -2.46
C TYR A 49 -1.61 -5.07 -2.09
N PHE A 50 -2.66 -5.89 -2.01
CA PHE A 50 -2.59 -7.24 -1.49
C PHE A 50 -3.26 -8.25 -2.43
N VAL A 51 -2.76 -9.48 -2.42
CA VAL A 51 -3.48 -10.64 -2.95
C VAL A 51 -4.43 -11.15 -1.86
N PRO A 52 -5.75 -11.01 -2.02
CA PRO A 52 -6.70 -11.45 -1.01
C PRO A 52 -6.80 -12.98 -0.93
N HIS A 53 -7.35 -13.49 0.17
CA HIS A 53 -7.59 -14.93 0.34
C HIS A 53 -8.54 -15.53 -0.71
N SER A 54 -9.41 -14.72 -1.31
CA SER A 54 -10.26 -15.14 -2.42
C SER A 54 -9.45 -15.55 -3.65
N LEU A 55 -8.28 -14.94 -3.88
CA LEU A 55 -7.35 -15.30 -4.95
C LEU A 55 -6.24 -16.25 -4.47
N TYR A 56 -5.82 -16.14 -3.22
CA TYR A 56 -4.77 -16.98 -2.64
C TYR A 56 -5.14 -17.45 -1.22
N PRO A 57 -5.87 -18.58 -1.09
CA PRO A 57 -6.42 -19.04 0.20
C PRO A 57 -5.38 -19.35 1.29
N HIS A 58 -4.15 -19.65 0.90
CA HIS A 58 -3.06 -19.91 1.85
C HIS A 58 -2.57 -18.65 2.58
N GLY A 59 -2.90 -17.46 2.07
CA GLY A 59 -2.50 -16.19 2.68
C GLY A 59 -0.98 -16.00 2.77
N TYR A 60 -0.56 -15.10 3.65
CA TYR A 60 0.85 -14.79 3.85
C TYR A 60 1.60 -15.89 4.61
N HIS A 61 2.86 -16.15 4.24
CA HIS A 61 3.58 -17.32 4.75
C HIS A 61 3.92 -17.27 6.26
N CYS A 62 4.15 -16.09 6.83
CA CYS A 62 4.38 -15.96 8.30
C CYS A 62 3.07 -15.98 9.09
N ASP A 63 1.98 -15.45 8.53
CA ASP A 63 0.65 -15.41 9.14
C ASP A 63 -0.42 -15.67 8.06
N PRO A 64 -0.85 -16.93 7.88
CA PRO A 64 -1.82 -17.31 6.84
C PRO A 64 -3.16 -16.59 6.93
N LYS A 65 -3.49 -15.96 8.07
CA LYS A 65 -4.71 -15.15 8.22
C LYS A 65 -4.62 -13.79 7.54
N GLN A 66 -3.42 -13.36 7.14
CA GLN A 66 -3.22 -12.11 6.43
C GLN A 66 -3.19 -12.34 4.91
N PRO A 67 -3.72 -11.40 4.11
CA PRO A 67 -3.57 -11.45 2.67
C PRO A 67 -2.09 -11.24 2.29
N VAL A 68 -1.69 -11.67 1.11
CA VAL A 68 -0.27 -11.58 0.70
C VAL A 68 0.05 -10.14 0.31
N PRO A 69 1.01 -9.47 0.98
CA PRO A 69 1.45 -8.14 0.57
C PRO A 69 2.15 -8.23 -0.79
N PHE A 70 1.86 -7.29 -1.69
CA PHE A 70 2.43 -7.31 -3.03
C PHE A 70 3.30 -6.07 -3.29
N VAL A 71 2.66 -4.90 -3.32
CA VAL A 71 3.33 -3.62 -3.56
C VAL A 71 2.69 -2.54 -2.70
N GLY A 72 3.36 -1.42 -2.50
CA GLY A 72 2.82 -0.27 -1.80
C GLY A 72 3.52 1.03 -2.17
N ILE A 73 2.91 2.14 -1.79
CA ILE A 73 3.47 3.48 -1.93
C ILE A 73 3.34 4.24 -0.61
N ALA A 74 4.36 5.04 -0.29
CA ALA A 74 4.39 5.82 0.94
C ALA A 74 5.08 7.17 0.75
N SER A 75 4.71 8.13 1.60
CA SER A 75 5.33 9.47 1.68
C SER A 75 6.13 9.60 2.97
N GLN A 76 7.45 9.45 2.89
CA GLN A 76 8.36 9.56 4.04
C GLN A 76 8.89 10.99 4.18
N LYS A 77 9.54 11.34 5.30
CA LYS A 77 9.93 12.74 5.57
C LYS A 77 10.77 13.33 4.41
N ASN A 78 11.71 12.55 3.88
CA ASN A 78 12.70 13.02 2.92
C ASN A 78 12.51 12.45 1.50
N HIS A 79 11.60 11.50 1.30
CA HIS A 79 11.41 10.83 0.01
C HIS A 79 10.01 10.23 -0.11
N MET A 80 9.63 9.87 -1.33
CA MET A 80 8.49 9.00 -1.62
C MET A 80 9.03 7.61 -1.96
N ALA A 81 8.35 6.57 -1.50
CA ALA A 81 8.81 5.19 -1.66
C ALA A 81 7.81 4.37 -2.47
N VAL A 82 8.33 3.52 -3.36
CA VAL A 82 7.64 2.35 -3.88
C VAL A 82 8.21 1.14 -3.15
N LEU A 83 7.31 0.32 -2.65
CA LEU A 83 7.59 -0.78 -1.76
C LEU A 83 7.15 -2.06 -2.46
N HIS A 84 8.02 -3.07 -2.58
CA HIS A 84 7.70 -4.36 -3.20
C HIS A 84 8.03 -5.47 -2.22
N ASP A 85 7.10 -6.42 -2.02
CA ASP A 85 7.22 -7.53 -1.07
C ASP A 85 7.54 -7.05 0.35
N LEU A 86 6.58 -6.36 1.00
CA LEU A 86 6.75 -5.99 2.41
C LEU A 86 6.12 -7.04 3.33
N PRO A 87 6.92 -7.87 4.02
CA PRO A 87 6.60 -8.30 5.37
C PRO A 87 6.48 -7.04 6.23
N LEU A 88 5.30 -6.45 6.35
CA LEU A 88 5.02 -5.65 7.54
C LEU A 88 4.79 -6.65 8.66
N GLY A 89 5.89 -7.27 9.08
CA GLY A 89 5.93 -8.11 10.24
C GLY A 89 5.60 -7.23 11.44
N HIS A 90 4.39 -7.37 11.95
CA HIS A 90 4.15 -7.17 13.37
C HIS A 90 4.85 -8.32 14.11
N GLY A 91 6.16 -8.20 14.24
CA GLY A 91 7.05 -9.23 14.78
C GLY A 91 7.93 -8.67 15.89
N LYS A 92 7.27 -8.26 16.99
CA LYS A 92 7.80 -7.79 18.28
C LYS A 92 8.49 -6.42 18.32
#